data_AF-A0A5M9NRZ7-F1
#
_entry.id   AF-A0A5M9NRZ7-F1
#
_cell.length_a   1.000
_cell.length_b   1.000
_cell.length_c   1.000
_cell.angle_alpha   90.00
_cell.angle_beta   90.00
_cell.angle_gamma   90.00
#
_symmetry.space_group_name_H-M   'P 1'
#
loop_
_entity.id
_entity.type
_entity.pdbx_description
1 polymer ?
#
loop_
_entity_poly.entity_id
_entity_poly.type
_entity_poly.pdbx_seq_one_letter_code
_entity_poly.pdbx_strand_id
1 'polypeptide(L)'
;MYCVIQKVFNKKCNSPGEPKKIEVTECNWGMGDNKPNIHYGYKCTGHFARTHREAFKISIHKSYRENGKVKKKQWVLCTMGYYDLLDWSLYDCAGGKIDKVSEETGVSADDIYDTVYKKLDPIISKITEEYEQTEEYKTKVKNNKILSRYFTIKGKFEAKYGQDTYDYCYDVFGVLRNREYLGELQAAYEAKQKSYEYYSSYYDDFKSNYRSNNDSSYFNIGHSTYTKDEKAKLKKIYKVLALKFHPDMNSGDADMMKFVNKLKEDWGI
;
A
#
# COMPACT_ATOMS: atom_id res chain seq x y z
N MET A 1 32.14 14.10 19.77
CA MET A 1 31.64 12.87 20.42
C MET A 1 32.15 11.68 19.62
N TYR A 2 32.13 10.47 20.17
CA TYR A 2 32.51 9.28 19.41
C TYR A 2 31.65 8.08 19.77
N CYS A 3 31.37 7.25 18.77
CA CYS A 3 30.62 6.00 18.93
C CYS A 3 31.52 4.89 19.47
N VAL A 4 30.98 4.09 20.38
CA VAL A 4 31.56 2.83 20.85
C VAL A 4 30.52 1.75 20.74
N ILE A 5 30.89 0.71 19.98
CA ILE A 5 30.08 -0.50 19.79
C ILE A 5 30.81 -1.64 20.50
N GLN A 6 30.12 -2.29 21.44
CA GLN A 6 30.65 -3.45 22.16
C GLN A 6 29.88 -4.69 21.73
N LYS A 7 30.61 -5.71 21.28
CA LYS A 7 30.01 -7.03 21.04
C LYS A 7 29.71 -7.68 22.39
N VAL A 8 28.46 -8.08 22.57
CA VAL A 8 27.92 -8.80 23.73
C VAL A 8 27.12 -10.01 23.24
N PHE A 9 26.63 -10.86 24.16
CA PHE A 9 25.87 -12.06 23.82
C PHE A 9 24.56 -12.11 24.58
N ASN A 10 23.47 -12.32 23.86
CA ASN A 10 22.15 -12.53 24.43
C ASN A 10 22.04 -13.96 25.00
N LYS A 11 21.21 -14.11 26.04
CA LYS A 11 20.91 -15.44 26.61
C LYS A 11 20.17 -16.33 25.61
N LYS A 12 19.27 -15.73 24.82
CA LYS A 12 18.46 -16.38 23.78
C LYS A 12 18.30 -15.47 22.57
N CYS A 13 17.99 -16.06 21.41
CA CYS A 13 17.57 -15.32 20.23
C CYS A 13 16.13 -14.83 20.44
N ASN A 14 15.84 -13.57 20.14
CA ASN A 14 14.56 -12.95 20.45
C ASN A 14 13.55 -12.98 19.30
N SER A 15 13.99 -13.24 18.06
CA SER A 15 13.11 -13.26 16.88
C SER A 15 13.01 -14.65 16.25
N PRO A 16 11.81 -15.10 15.82
CA PRO A 16 11.71 -16.23 14.91
C PRO A 16 12.41 -15.91 13.59
N GLY A 17 12.96 -16.93 12.93
CA GLY A 17 13.50 -16.80 11.59
C GLY A 17 12.42 -16.63 10.53
N GLU A 18 12.83 -16.43 9.29
CA GLU A 18 11.90 -16.36 8.17
C GLU A 18 11.04 -17.63 8.08
N PRO A 19 9.79 -17.53 7.59
CA PRO A 19 8.97 -18.69 7.36
C PRO A 19 9.54 -19.53 6.21
N LYS A 20 9.49 -20.84 6.36
CA LYS A 20 10.01 -21.82 5.40
C LYS A 20 9.06 -21.96 4.21
N LYS A 21 7.77 -21.77 4.42
CA LYS A 21 6.73 -22.02 3.43
C LYS A 21 5.57 -21.03 3.56
N ILE A 22 4.92 -20.80 2.43
CA ILE A 22 3.61 -20.17 2.34
C ILE A 22 2.62 -21.31 2.03
N GLU A 23 1.55 -21.40 2.81
CA GLU A 23 0.48 -22.38 2.62
C GLU A 23 -0.83 -21.65 2.35
N VAL A 24 -1.60 -22.16 1.37
CA VAL A 24 -2.96 -21.67 1.11
C VAL A 24 -3.84 -22.05 2.29
N THR A 25 -4.70 -21.13 2.70
CA THR A 25 -5.72 -21.37 3.72
C THR A 25 -7.09 -21.03 3.16
N GLU A 26 -8.07 -21.83 3.51
CA GLU A 26 -9.47 -21.56 3.20
C GLU A 26 -10.16 -21.04 4.45
N CYS A 27 -10.76 -19.85 4.34
CA CYS A 27 -11.57 -19.27 5.39
C CYS A 27 -13.02 -19.31 4.93
N ASN A 28 -13.88 -19.97 5.71
CA ASN A 28 -15.31 -19.93 5.47
C ASN A 28 -15.90 -18.72 6.21
N TRP A 29 -16.27 -17.71 5.45
CA TRP A 29 -16.85 -16.47 5.92
C TRP A 29 -18.05 -16.12 5.06
N GLY A 30 -19.25 -16.34 5.60
CA GLY A 30 -20.48 -15.85 4.98
C GLY A 30 -20.64 -14.37 5.29
N MET A 31 -20.30 -13.51 4.34
CA MET A 31 -20.72 -12.10 4.36
C MET A 31 -21.99 -11.96 3.53
N GLY A 32 -22.97 -11.23 4.04
CA GLY A 32 -24.29 -11.03 3.40
C GLY A 32 -24.27 -10.14 2.15
N ASP A 33 -23.12 -10.01 1.47
CA ASP A 33 -22.86 -9.13 0.34
C ASP A 33 -22.77 -9.88 -1.01
N ASN A 34 -23.45 -11.03 -1.13
CA ASN A 34 -23.47 -11.88 -2.32
C ASN A 34 -22.10 -12.47 -2.72
N LYS A 35 -21.09 -12.41 -1.85
CA LYS A 35 -19.80 -13.07 -2.07
C LYS A 35 -19.87 -14.55 -1.75
N PRO A 36 -19.01 -15.38 -2.36
CA PRO A 36 -18.88 -16.79 -1.98
C PRO A 36 -18.47 -16.93 -0.52
N ASN A 37 -18.90 -18.01 0.12
CA ASN A 37 -18.53 -18.28 1.52
C ASN A 37 -17.03 -18.62 1.69
N ILE A 38 -16.35 -19.06 0.64
CA ILE A 38 -14.94 -19.48 0.73
C ILE A 38 -14.03 -18.37 0.22
N HIS A 39 -13.12 -17.95 1.10
CA HIS A 39 -12.04 -17.01 0.81
C HIS A 39 -10.68 -17.73 0.92
N TYR A 40 -9.83 -17.56 -0.08
CA TYR A 40 -8.50 -18.18 -0.20
C TYR A 40 -7.41 -17.25 0.31
N GLY A 41 -7.12 -17.34 1.60
CA GLY A 41 -6.00 -16.67 2.22
C GLY A 41 -4.69 -17.47 2.13
N TYR A 42 -3.70 -17.03 2.91
CA TYR A 42 -2.49 -17.79 3.13
C TYR A 42 -1.97 -17.61 4.56
N LYS A 43 -1.15 -18.58 4.98
CA LYS A 43 -0.37 -18.49 6.22
C LYS A 43 1.08 -18.84 5.94
N CYS A 44 1.97 -18.22 6.69
CA CYS A 44 3.39 -18.54 6.68
C CYS A 44 3.66 -19.60 7.75
N THR A 45 4.25 -20.74 7.38
CA THR A 45 4.46 -21.88 8.30
C THR A 45 5.92 -22.31 8.38
N GLY A 46 6.27 -22.82 9.56
CA GLY A 46 7.58 -23.36 9.91
C GLY A 46 8.67 -22.31 9.87
N HIS A 47 9.25 -21.92 11.00
CA HIS A 47 10.28 -20.89 11.01
C HIS A 47 11.69 -21.49 10.99
N PHE A 48 12.66 -20.77 10.41
CA PHE A 48 14.07 -21.10 10.60
C PHE A 48 14.48 -20.85 12.05
N ALA A 49 15.32 -21.74 12.58
CA ALA A 49 15.90 -21.58 13.90
C ALA A 49 17.11 -20.65 13.80
N ARG A 50 16.99 -19.47 14.39
CA ARG A 50 18.06 -18.47 14.46
C ARG A 50 19.02 -18.81 15.60
N THR A 51 20.31 -19.01 15.31
CA THR A 51 21.30 -19.49 16.30
C THR A 51 22.28 -18.42 16.79
N HIS A 52 22.57 -17.41 15.98
CA HIS A 52 23.40 -16.26 16.36
C HIS A 52 22.84 -15.50 17.58
N ARG A 53 23.66 -15.41 18.63
CA ARG A 53 23.32 -14.73 19.90
C ARG A 53 24.10 -13.43 20.09
N GLU A 54 24.99 -13.13 19.16
CA GLU A 54 25.72 -11.88 19.12
C GLU A 54 24.75 -10.70 19.18
N ALA A 55 25.12 -9.70 19.95
CA ALA A 55 24.46 -8.41 19.99
C ALA A 55 25.50 -7.30 20.13
N PHE A 56 25.10 -6.10 19.77
CA PHE A 56 25.96 -4.95 19.64
C PHE A 56 25.39 -3.84 20.50
N LYS A 57 26.03 -3.60 21.64
CA LYS A 57 25.68 -2.49 22.53
C LYS A 57 26.28 -1.21 21.97
N ILE A 58 25.40 -0.31 21.53
CA ILE A 58 25.77 0.93 20.87
C ILE A 58 25.69 2.07 21.90
N SER A 59 26.77 2.83 21.98
CA SER A 59 26.89 3.94 22.93
C SER A 59 27.64 5.11 22.33
N ILE A 60 27.31 6.31 22.77
CA ILE A 60 28.03 7.54 22.43
C ILE A 60 28.75 8.05 23.66
N HIS A 61 30.00 8.45 23.47
CA HIS A 61 30.85 8.98 24.53
C HIS A 61 31.27 10.43 24.23
N LYS A 62 31.30 11.24 25.28
CA LYS A 62 31.87 12.60 25.27
C LYS A 62 32.88 12.72 26.40
N SER A 63 34.14 12.95 26.04
CA SER A 63 35.19 13.31 26.98
C SER A 63 35.21 14.82 27.14
N TYR A 64 35.37 15.31 28.37
CA TYR A 64 35.46 16.72 28.71
C TYR A 64 36.43 16.92 29.88
N ARG A 65 36.85 18.16 30.14
CA ARG A 65 37.71 18.49 31.29
C ARG A 65 36.92 19.29 32.30
N GLU A 66 37.10 18.96 33.57
CA GLU A 66 36.56 19.73 34.70
C GLU A 66 37.66 19.81 35.76
N ASN A 67 38.03 21.03 36.16
CA ASN A 67 39.12 21.30 37.10
C ASN A 67 40.44 20.59 36.72
N GLY A 68 40.78 20.61 35.43
CA GLY A 68 42.01 19.99 34.90
C GLY A 68 41.98 18.46 34.76
N LYS A 69 40.97 17.78 35.32
CA LYS A 69 40.81 16.31 35.22
C LYS A 69 39.93 15.94 34.03
N VAL A 70 40.33 14.93 33.26
CA VAL A 70 39.51 14.38 32.16
C VAL A 70 38.38 13.56 32.75
N LYS A 71 37.15 13.92 32.42
CA LYS A 71 35.92 13.18 32.72
C LYS A 71 35.27 12.66 31.44
N LYS A 72 34.43 11.65 31.58
CA LYS A 72 33.70 11.01 30.46
C LYS A 72 32.23 10.89 30.80
N LYS A 73 31.37 11.39 29.92
CA LYS A 73 29.92 11.11 29.92
C LYS A 73 29.62 10.09 28.83
N GLN A 74 28.74 9.15 29.13
CA GLN A 74 28.35 8.08 28.21
C GLN A 74 26.83 7.99 28.13
N TRP A 75 26.33 7.77 26.93
CA TRP A 75 24.92 7.51 26.66
C TRP A 75 24.82 6.18 25.92
N VAL A 76 24.12 5.22 26.51
CA VAL A 76 23.78 3.97 25.83
C VAL A 76 22.55 4.25 24.98
N LEU A 77 22.67 4.05 23.67
CA LEU A 77 21.57 4.29 22.73
C LEU A 77 20.64 3.09 22.69
N CYS A 78 21.16 1.93 22.31
CA CYS A 78 20.43 0.68 22.22
C CYS A 78 21.38 -0.52 22.26
N THR A 79 20.82 -1.73 22.23
CA THR A 79 21.56 -2.97 21.96
C THR A 79 20.81 -3.71 20.88
N MET A 80 21.45 -3.93 19.73
CA MET A 80 20.86 -4.61 18.58
C MET A 80 21.46 -6.01 18.47
N GLY A 81 20.63 -7.05 18.43
CA GLY A 81 21.05 -8.41 18.13
C GLY A 81 21.52 -8.56 16.68
N TYR A 82 22.18 -9.69 16.39
CA TYR A 82 22.62 -10.05 15.03
C TYR A 82 21.50 -9.87 14.00
N TYR A 83 20.32 -10.43 14.28
CA TYR A 83 19.19 -10.35 13.37
C TYR A 83 18.44 -9.01 13.44
N ASP A 84 18.54 -8.29 14.55
CA ASP A 84 17.94 -6.95 14.64
C ASP A 84 18.63 -6.00 13.64
N LEU A 85 19.92 -6.20 13.37
CA LEU A 85 20.68 -5.46 12.35
C LEU A 85 20.25 -5.78 10.91
N LEU A 86 19.57 -6.89 10.69
CA LEU A 86 19.02 -7.28 9.38
C LEU A 86 17.58 -6.82 9.20
N ASP A 87 16.81 -6.82 10.29
CA ASP A 87 15.36 -6.62 10.26
C ASP A 87 14.96 -5.16 10.61
N TRP A 88 15.81 -4.41 11.33
CA TRP A 88 15.49 -3.08 11.84
C TRP A 88 16.60 -2.06 11.58
N SER A 89 16.21 -0.79 11.43
CA SER A 89 17.16 0.32 11.37
C SER A 89 17.56 0.81 12.76
N LEU A 90 18.64 1.60 12.83
CA LEU A 90 19.00 2.30 14.06
C LEU A 90 17.91 3.28 14.49
N TYR A 91 17.16 3.86 13.53
CA TYR A 91 16.05 4.75 13.83
C TYR A 91 14.95 4.03 14.62
N ASP A 92 14.54 2.84 14.17
CA ASP A 92 13.53 2.03 14.85
C ASP A 92 13.96 1.64 16.27
N CYS A 93 15.26 1.41 16.47
CA CYS A 93 15.80 0.92 17.75
C CYS A 93 16.21 2.03 18.74
N ALA A 94 16.56 3.22 18.26
CA ALA A 94 17.23 4.24 19.07
C ALA A 94 16.79 5.68 18.82
N GLY A 95 15.81 5.96 17.93
CA GLY A 95 15.41 7.33 17.57
C GLY A 95 15.16 8.23 18.76
N GLY A 96 14.20 7.87 19.62
CA GLY A 96 13.90 8.67 20.81
C GLY A 96 15.04 8.75 21.85
N LYS A 97 16.08 7.91 21.77
CA LYS A 97 17.28 8.04 22.61
C LYS A 97 18.30 8.98 21.97
N ILE A 98 18.44 8.95 20.65
CA ILE A 98 19.29 9.85 19.90
C ILE A 98 18.78 11.28 20.02
N ASP A 99 17.46 11.49 19.93
CA ASP A 99 16.83 12.81 20.13
C ASP A 99 17.19 13.41 21.50
N LYS A 100 17.08 12.60 22.57
CA LYS A 100 17.46 13.03 23.93
C LYS A 100 18.94 13.39 24.05
N VAL A 101 19.81 12.61 23.41
CA VAL A 101 21.25 12.91 23.40
C VAL A 101 21.53 14.19 22.60
N SER A 102 20.80 14.40 21.50
CA SER A 102 20.88 15.63 20.70
C SER A 102 20.53 16.85 21.56
N GLU A 103 19.37 16.82 22.23
CA GLU A 103 18.91 17.87 23.14
C GLU A 103 19.92 18.15 24.28
N GLU A 104 20.42 17.10 24.94
CA GLU A 104 21.37 17.25 26.06
C GLU A 104 22.74 17.80 25.64
N THR A 105 23.16 17.57 24.40
CA THR A 105 24.53 17.86 23.96
C THR A 105 24.64 19.04 23.00
N GLY A 106 23.51 19.48 22.43
CA GLY A 106 23.45 20.49 21.37
C GLY A 106 23.98 20.02 20.02
N VAL A 107 24.30 18.73 19.87
CA VAL A 107 24.73 18.11 18.60
C VAL A 107 23.48 17.69 17.83
N SER A 108 23.43 17.87 16.52
CA SER A 108 22.26 17.46 15.73
C SER A 108 22.03 15.94 15.81
N ALA A 109 20.78 15.51 15.71
CA ALA A 109 20.44 14.09 15.66
C ALA A 109 21.12 13.40 14.46
N ASP A 110 21.14 14.07 13.30
CA ASP A 110 21.78 13.58 12.07
C ASP A 110 23.28 13.33 12.28
N ASP A 111 24.00 14.26 12.91
CA ASP A 111 25.43 14.07 13.22
C ASP A 111 25.67 12.87 14.16
N ILE A 112 24.73 12.61 15.08
CA ILE A 112 24.78 11.45 15.98
C ILE A 112 24.56 10.18 15.17
N TYR A 113 23.54 10.14 14.29
CA TYR A 113 23.31 9.02 13.38
C TYR A 113 24.54 8.72 12.53
N ASP A 114 25.10 9.72 11.85
CA ASP A 114 26.30 9.60 11.03
C ASP A 114 27.48 9.04 11.84
N THR A 115 27.66 9.54 13.06
CA THR A 115 28.72 9.07 13.96
C THR A 115 28.54 7.59 14.34
N VAL A 116 27.31 7.12 14.50
CA VAL A 116 27.03 5.71 14.78
C VAL A 116 27.20 4.86 13.53
N TYR A 117 26.58 5.24 12.42
CA TYR A 117 26.60 4.48 11.16
C TYR A 117 28.00 4.31 10.60
N LYS A 118 28.88 5.30 10.72
CA LYS A 118 30.33 5.16 10.38
C LYS A 118 31.01 3.95 11.03
N LYS A 119 30.54 3.48 12.19
CA LYS A 119 31.04 2.27 12.85
C LYS A 119 30.12 1.07 12.72
N LEU A 120 28.81 1.31 12.58
CA LEU A 120 27.81 0.25 12.53
C LEU A 120 27.70 -0.37 11.13
N ASP A 121 27.85 0.42 10.07
CA ASP A 121 27.71 -0.04 8.68
C ASP A 121 28.67 -1.19 8.33
N PRO A 122 29.96 -1.15 8.66
CA PRO A 122 30.85 -2.29 8.38
C PRO A 122 30.42 -3.59 9.09
N ILE A 123 29.75 -3.47 10.24
CA ILE A 123 29.22 -4.61 10.98
C ILE A 123 27.95 -5.13 10.29
N ILE A 124 27.04 -4.23 9.90
CA ILE A 124 25.82 -4.55 9.15
C ILE A 124 26.16 -5.22 7.83
N SER A 125 27.10 -4.67 7.06
CA SER A 125 27.53 -5.23 5.77
C SER A 125 28.04 -6.66 5.92
N LYS A 126 28.94 -6.91 6.88
CA LYS A 126 29.44 -8.25 7.14
C LYS A 126 28.34 -9.24 7.53
N ILE A 127 27.45 -8.84 8.42
CA ILE A 127 26.31 -9.66 8.86
C ILE A 127 25.35 -9.94 7.71
N THR A 128 25.12 -8.95 6.85
CA THR A 128 24.28 -9.08 5.66
C THR A 128 24.90 -10.08 4.70
N GLU A 129 26.18 -9.94 4.35
CA GLU A 129 26.89 -10.88 3.48
C GLU A 129 26.84 -12.32 4.01
N GLU A 130 27.05 -12.52 5.31
CA GLU A 130 26.91 -13.84 5.96
C GLU A 130 25.47 -14.38 5.85
N TYR A 131 24.47 -13.55 6.13
CA TYR A 131 23.06 -13.92 6.08
C TYR A 131 22.59 -14.25 4.66
N GLU A 132 23.07 -13.54 3.65
CA GLU A 132 22.70 -13.77 2.26
C GLU A 132 23.11 -15.14 1.73
N GLN A 133 24.13 -15.76 2.33
CA GLN A 133 24.54 -17.13 1.99
C GLN A 133 23.64 -18.21 2.61
N THR A 134 22.77 -17.84 3.55
CA THR A 134 21.94 -18.81 4.28
C THR A 134 20.74 -19.29 3.48
N GLU A 135 20.24 -20.48 3.81
CA GLU A 135 18.97 -20.99 3.28
C GLU A 135 17.77 -20.16 3.76
N GLU A 136 17.88 -19.50 4.92
CA GLU A 136 16.85 -18.57 5.43
C GLU A 136 16.65 -17.42 4.44
N TYR A 137 17.74 -16.75 4.02
CA TYR A 137 17.67 -15.66 3.06
C TYR A 137 17.16 -16.11 1.68
N LYS A 138 17.67 -17.24 1.16
CA LYS A 138 17.19 -17.78 -0.12
C LYS A 138 15.68 -18.05 -0.08
N THR A 139 15.17 -18.49 1.06
CA THR A 139 13.74 -18.73 1.27
C THR A 139 12.97 -17.41 1.38
N LYS A 140 13.49 -16.41 2.10
CA LYS A 140 12.95 -15.05 2.16
C LYS A 140 12.75 -14.46 0.77
N VAL A 141 13.79 -14.52 -0.08
CA VAL A 141 13.74 -14.00 -1.46
C VAL A 141 12.66 -14.72 -2.28
N LYS A 142 12.56 -16.05 -2.18
CA LYS A 142 11.52 -16.83 -2.87
C LYS A 142 10.11 -16.45 -2.41
N ASN A 143 9.89 -16.40 -1.10
CA ASN A 143 8.60 -16.05 -0.51
C ASN A 143 8.18 -14.62 -0.87
N ASN A 144 9.10 -13.66 -0.79
CA ASN A 144 8.84 -12.27 -1.18
C ASN A 144 8.48 -12.16 -2.66
N LYS A 145 9.11 -12.94 -3.54
CA LYS A 145 8.75 -12.98 -4.96
C LYS A 145 7.33 -13.50 -5.19
N ILE A 146 6.91 -14.51 -4.43
CA ILE A 146 5.54 -15.05 -4.48
C ILE A 146 4.54 -13.98 -4.02
N LEU A 147 4.77 -13.38 -2.85
CA LEU A 147 3.89 -12.36 -2.28
C LEU A 147 3.80 -11.09 -3.15
N SER A 148 4.94 -10.62 -3.67
CA SER A 148 4.98 -9.46 -4.57
C SER A 148 4.16 -9.69 -5.85
N ARG A 149 4.29 -10.88 -6.46
CA ARG A 149 3.48 -11.27 -7.61
C ARG A 149 1.99 -11.33 -7.25
N TYR A 150 1.66 -11.94 -6.11
CA TYR A 150 0.30 -12.03 -5.60
C TYR A 150 -0.33 -10.64 -5.45
N PHE A 151 0.29 -9.71 -4.70
CA PHE A 151 -0.24 -8.36 -4.50
C PHE A 151 -0.36 -7.57 -5.81
N THR A 152 0.59 -7.75 -6.74
CA THR A 152 0.55 -7.10 -8.05
C THR A 152 -0.63 -7.58 -8.89
N ILE A 153 -0.86 -8.89 -8.96
CA ILE A 153 -1.96 -9.47 -9.72
C ILE A 153 -3.30 -9.13 -9.05
N LYS A 154 -3.38 -9.29 -7.72
CA LYS A 154 -4.56 -8.93 -6.92
C LYS A 154 -4.99 -7.49 -7.18
N GLY A 155 -4.07 -6.53 -7.07
CA GLY A 155 -4.38 -5.12 -7.30
C GLY A 155 -4.91 -4.83 -8.72
N LYS A 156 -4.33 -5.47 -9.76
CA LYS A 156 -4.82 -5.33 -11.14
C LYS A 156 -6.20 -5.96 -11.35
N PHE A 157 -6.42 -7.12 -10.75
CA PHE A 157 -7.71 -7.82 -10.82
C PHE A 157 -8.81 -7.01 -10.15
N GLU A 158 -8.55 -6.53 -8.93
CA GLU A 158 -9.53 -5.79 -8.14
C GLU A 158 -9.82 -4.40 -8.70
N ALA A 159 -8.84 -3.76 -9.35
CA ALA A 159 -9.08 -2.55 -10.13
C ALA A 159 -10.06 -2.77 -11.30
N LYS A 160 -10.12 -4.00 -11.84
CA LYS A 160 -11.03 -4.35 -12.95
C LYS A 160 -12.40 -4.82 -12.44
N TYR A 161 -12.43 -5.74 -11.48
CA TYR A 161 -13.65 -6.45 -11.08
C TYR A 161 -14.26 -5.98 -9.76
N GLY A 162 -13.55 -5.15 -8.99
CA GLY A 162 -14.00 -4.65 -7.69
C GLY A 162 -13.03 -4.98 -6.57
N GLN A 163 -13.00 -4.14 -5.53
CA GLN A 163 -12.19 -4.36 -4.35
C GLN A 163 -12.60 -5.66 -3.65
N ASP A 164 -11.61 -6.37 -3.09
CA ASP A 164 -11.86 -7.56 -2.26
C ASP A 164 -12.59 -8.70 -3.01
N THR A 165 -12.20 -8.92 -4.26
CA THR A 165 -12.80 -9.97 -5.12
C THR A 165 -11.80 -11.06 -5.50
N TYR A 166 -10.49 -10.75 -5.51
CA TYR A 166 -9.48 -11.66 -6.05
C TYR A 166 -9.37 -12.95 -5.24
N ASP A 167 -9.32 -12.85 -3.91
CA ASP A 167 -9.13 -13.97 -3.01
C ASP A 167 -10.36 -14.88 -2.90
N TYR A 168 -11.49 -14.53 -3.52
CA TYR A 168 -12.64 -15.43 -3.69
C TYR A 168 -12.52 -16.29 -4.95
N CYS A 169 -11.68 -15.88 -5.91
CA CYS A 169 -11.45 -16.60 -7.15
C CYS A 169 -10.13 -17.38 -7.14
N TYR A 170 -9.04 -16.76 -6.67
CA TYR A 170 -7.68 -17.27 -6.78
C TYR A 170 -7.01 -17.36 -5.42
N ASP A 171 -6.02 -18.24 -5.30
CA ASP A 171 -5.14 -18.28 -4.11
C ASP A 171 -3.88 -17.41 -4.26
N VAL A 172 -3.04 -17.40 -3.21
CA VAL A 172 -1.76 -16.68 -3.16
C VAL A 172 -0.77 -17.06 -4.27
N PHE A 173 -0.91 -18.25 -4.87
CA PHE A 173 -0.07 -18.70 -5.98
C PHE A 173 -0.67 -18.36 -7.36
N GLY A 174 -1.88 -17.78 -7.38
CA GLY A 174 -2.62 -17.46 -8.59
C GLY A 174 -3.34 -18.66 -9.20
N VAL A 175 -3.55 -19.73 -8.44
CA VAL A 175 -4.34 -20.87 -8.90
C VAL A 175 -5.82 -20.51 -8.80
N LEU A 176 -6.57 -20.69 -9.89
CA LEU A 176 -8.02 -20.48 -9.92
C LEU A 176 -8.71 -21.57 -9.10
N ARG A 177 -9.38 -21.15 -8.04
CA ARG A 177 -10.09 -22.01 -7.10
C ARG A 177 -11.61 -21.97 -7.29
N ASN A 178 -12.16 -20.79 -7.62
CA ASN A 178 -13.58 -20.62 -7.88
C ASN A 178 -13.83 -20.06 -9.29
N ARG A 179 -14.16 -20.96 -10.22
CA ARG A 179 -14.45 -20.60 -11.62
C ARG A 179 -15.80 -19.92 -11.79
N GLU A 180 -16.78 -20.30 -10.97
CA GLU A 180 -18.16 -19.81 -11.07
C GLU A 180 -18.21 -18.32 -10.70
N TYR A 181 -17.67 -17.96 -9.54
CA TYR A 181 -17.63 -16.56 -9.11
C TYR A 181 -16.79 -15.67 -10.05
N LEU A 182 -15.70 -16.21 -10.62
CA LEU A 182 -14.96 -15.49 -11.65
C LEU A 182 -15.85 -15.19 -12.88
N GLY A 183 -16.67 -16.16 -13.29
CA GLY A 183 -17.63 -15.99 -14.38
C GLY A 183 -18.67 -14.91 -14.07
N GLU A 184 -19.19 -14.87 -12.84
CA GLU A 184 -20.13 -13.83 -12.39
C GLU A 184 -19.50 -12.43 -12.46
N LEU A 185 -18.26 -12.28 -11.97
CA LEU A 185 -17.53 -11.01 -12.03
C LEU A 185 -17.27 -10.56 -13.48
N GLN A 186 -16.93 -11.50 -14.36
CA GLN A 186 -16.74 -11.22 -15.79
C GLN A 186 -18.04 -10.79 -16.46
N ALA A 187 -19.14 -11.51 -16.24
CA ALA A 187 -20.45 -11.16 -16.79
C ALA A 187 -20.94 -9.80 -16.27
N ALA A 188 -20.78 -9.52 -14.97
CA ALA A 188 -21.12 -8.22 -14.39
C ALA A 188 -20.29 -7.08 -14.99
N TYR A 189 -19.00 -7.32 -15.21
CA TYR A 189 -18.11 -6.35 -15.85
C TYR A 189 -18.53 -6.08 -17.31
N GLU A 190 -18.81 -7.11 -18.09
CA GLU A 190 -19.26 -6.98 -19.49
C GLU A 190 -20.61 -6.27 -19.59
N ALA A 191 -21.57 -6.61 -18.72
CA ALA A 191 -22.87 -5.93 -18.67
C ALA A 191 -22.70 -4.43 -18.37
N LYS A 192 -21.80 -4.09 -17.43
CA LYS A 192 -21.46 -2.71 -17.12
C LYS A 192 -20.81 -1.99 -18.31
N GLN A 193 -19.90 -2.65 -19.04
CA GLN A 193 -19.28 -2.06 -20.23
C GLN A 193 -20.30 -1.80 -21.35
N LYS A 194 -21.15 -2.78 -21.68
CA LYS A 194 -22.22 -2.63 -22.67
C LYS A 194 -23.17 -1.49 -22.32
N SER A 195 -23.54 -1.37 -21.04
CA SER A 195 -24.34 -0.25 -20.55
C SER A 195 -23.66 1.11 -20.78
N TYR A 196 -22.36 1.21 -20.49
CA TYR A 196 -21.60 2.44 -20.77
C TYR A 196 -21.49 2.75 -22.26
N GLU A 197 -21.28 1.75 -23.11
CA GLU A 197 -21.19 1.90 -24.57
C GLU A 197 -22.51 2.37 -25.16
N TYR A 198 -23.62 1.70 -24.84
CA TYR A 198 -24.96 2.09 -25.23
C TYR A 198 -25.29 3.53 -24.81
N TYR A 199 -24.93 3.90 -23.58
CA TYR A 199 -25.15 5.25 -23.09
C TYR A 199 -24.26 6.29 -23.79
N SER A 200 -23.03 5.91 -24.16
CA SER A 200 -22.13 6.78 -24.92
C SER A 200 -22.64 7.01 -26.33
N SER A 201 -23.11 5.96 -27.02
CA SER A 201 -23.72 6.10 -28.36
C SER A 201 -25.00 6.91 -28.30
N TYR A 202 -25.87 6.69 -27.30
CA TYR A 202 -27.06 7.50 -27.10
C TYR A 202 -26.73 8.99 -26.90
N TYR A 203 -25.69 9.31 -26.13
CA TYR A 203 -25.26 10.70 -25.93
C TYR A 203 -24.64 11.31 -27.20
N ASP A 204 -23.87 10.54 -27.98
CA ASP A 204 -23.31 10.99 -29.25
C ASP A 204 -24.41 11.20 -30.32
N ASP A 205 -25.43 10.34 -30.34
CA ASP A 205 -26.62 10.46 -31.20
C ASP A 205 -27.52 11.63 -30.77
N PHE A 206 -27.64 11.90 -29.47
CA PHE A 206 -28.33 13.10 -29.00
C PHE A 206 -27.57 14.38 -29.41
N LYS A 207 -26.23 14.37 -29.35
CA LYS A 207 -25.37 15.48 -29.78
C LYS A 207 -25.40 15.68 -31.31
N SER A 208 -25.56 14.62 -32.10
CA SER A 208 -25.67 14.72 -33.56
C SER A 208 -27.04 15.27 -33.97
N ASN A 209 -28.13 14.85 -33.31
CA ASN A 209 -29.48 15.39 -33.55
C ASN A 209 -29.60 16.88 -33.17
N TYR A 210 -28.93 17.33 -32.12
CA TYR A 210 -28.89 18.77 -31.77
C TYR A 210 -27.96 19.61 -32.66
N ARG A 211 -27.02 18.99 -33.38
CA ARG A 211 -26.20 19.66 -34.41
C ARG A 211 -26.90 19.80 -35.76
N SER A 212 -28.00 19.08 -35.99
CA SER A 212 -28.74 19.13 -37.25
C SER A 212 -29.83 20.21 -37.31
N ASN A 213 -30.11 20.94 -36.22
CA ASN A 213 -31.22 21.89 -36.16
C ASN A 213 -30.86 23.27 -35.59
N ASN A 214 -29.59 23.69 -35.63
CA ASN A 214 -29.20 25.01 -35.14
C ASN A 214 -29.05 26.04 -36.27
N ASP A 215 -30.14 26.22 -37.03
CA ASP A 215 -30.49 27.47 -37.71
C ASP A 215 -31.70 28.04 -36.98
N SER A 216 -31.48 28.64 -35.81
CA SER A 216 -32.48 29.48 -35.15
C SER A 216 -31.80 30.44 -34.19
N SER A 217 -31.69 31.70 -34.62
CA SER A 217 -31.43 32.86 -33.78
C SER A 217 -32.40 32.87 -32.60
N TYR A 218 -31.90 32.88 -31.36
CA TYR A 218 -32.29 33.77 -30.24
C TYR A 218 -31.73 33.27 -28.90
N PHE A 219 -31.04 34.18 -28.20
CA PHE A 219 -30.66 34.15 -26.78
C PHE A 219 -29.68 33.06 -26.29
N ASN A 220 -28.40 33.44 -26.30
CA ASN A 220 -27.29 32.70 -25.73
C ASN A 220 -26.80 33.42 -24.46
N ILE A 221 -27.28 33.03 -23.26
CA ILE A 221 -26.69 33.47 -21.98
C ILE A 221 -26.74 32.32 -20.98
N GLY A 222 -25.63 31.60 -20.89
CA GLY A 222 -25.33 30.62 -19.85
C GLY A 222 -23.83 30.37 -19.82
N HIS A 223 -23.03 31.39 -19.50
CA HIS A 223 -21.59 31.22 -19.35
C HIS A 223 -21.31 30.42 -18.07
N SER A 224 -21.25 29.10 -18.20
CA SER A 224 -20.73 28.20 -17.18
C SER A 224 -19.30 28.62 -16.78
N THR A 225 -19.08 28.84 -15.49
CA THR A 225 -17.81 29.30 -14.90
C THR A 225 -16.80 28.16 -14.71
N TYR A 226 -17.16 26.93 -15.05
CA TYR A 226 -16.31 25.75 -14.88
C TYR A 226 -15.18 25.69 -15.91
N THR A 227 -13.98 25.38 -15.43
CA THR A 227 -12.81 25.08 -16.25
C THR A 227 -13.02 23.81 -17.09
N LYS A 228 -12.19 23.59 -18.12
CA LYS A 228 -12.27 22.38 -18.96
C LYS A 228 -12.15 21.08 -18.15
N ASP A 229 -11.27 21.06 -17.15
CA ASP A 229 -11.04 19.89 -16.30
C ASP A 229 -12.23 19.64 -15.36
N GLU A 230 -12.84 20.71 -14.83
CA GLU A 230 -14.06 20.61 -14.04
C GLU A 230 -15.24 20.13 -14.87
N LYS A 231 -15.39 20.64 -16.11
CA LYS A 231 -16.40 20.12 -17.06
C LYS A 231 -16.21 18.65 -17.36
N ALA A 232 -14.97 18.16 -17.46
CA ALA A 232 -14.69 16.73 -17.62
C ALA A 232 -15.13 15.90 -16.40
N LYS A 233 -14.96 16.42 -15.18
CA LYS A 233 -15.45 15.79 -13.94
C LYS A 233 -16.97 15.83 -13.85
N LEU A 234 -17.59 16.98 -14.11
CA LEU A 234 -19.05 17.16 -14.16
C LEU A 234 -19.69 16.24 -15.20
N LYS A 235 -19.04 16.03 -16.34
CA LYS A 235 -19.49 15.06 -17.36
C LYS A 235 -19.48 13.63 -16.85
N LYS A 236 -18.52 13.23 -16.02
CA LYS A 236 -18.55 11.92 -15.35
C LYS A 236 -19.70 11.84 -14.34
N ILE A 237 -19.93 12.90 -13.56
CA ILE A 237 -21.03 12.98 -12.60
C ILE A 237 -22.39 12.87 -13.31
N TYR A 238 -22.59 13.65 -14.37
CA TYR A 238 -23.78 13.59 -15.21
C TYR A 238 -24.02 12.17 -15.73
N LYS A 239 -22.99 11.51 -16.28
CA LYS A 239 -23.12 10.12 -16.78
C LYS A 239 -23.60 9.15 -15.70
N VAL A 240 -23.08 9.27 -14.48
CA VAL A 240 -23.50 8.41 -13.35
C VAL A 240 -24.94 8.69 -12.94
N LEU A 241 -25.32 9.96 -12.81
CA LEU A 241 -26.68 10.36 -12.44
C LEU A 241 -27.69 9.93 -13.51
N ALA A 242 -27.35 10.15 -14.77
CA ALA A 242 -28.23 9.85 -15.88
C ALA A 242 -28.38 8.34 -16.10
N LEU A 243 -27.34 7.54 -15.84
CA LEU A 243 -27.46 6.08 -15.76
C LEU A 243 -28.42 5.64 -14.65
N LYS A 244 -28.33 6.27 -13.46
CA LYS A 244 -29.14 5.88 -12.30
C LYS A 244 -30.63 6.21 -12.47
N PHE A 245 -30.93 7.38 -13.02
CA PHE A 245 -32.29 7.91 -13.11
C PHE A 245 -32.92 7.72 -14.49
N HIS A 246 -32.26 7.02 -15.43
CA HIS A 246 -32.81 6.79 -16.77
C HIS A 246 -34.19 6.10 -16.70
N PRO A 247 -35.20 6.55 -17.45
CA PRO A 247 -36.55 5.96 -17.42
C PRO A 247 -36.58 4.46 -17.76
N ASP A 248 -35.66 4.00 -18.60
CA ASP A 248 -35.56 2.59 -19.02
C ASP A 248 -34.90 1.68 -17.96
N MET A 249 -34.43 2.22 -16.84
CA MET A 249 -33.88 1.42 -15.75
C MET A 249 -34.99 1.02 -14.78
N ASN A 250 -34.89 -0.19 -14.19
CA ASN A 250 -35.86 -0.67 -13.20
C ASN A 250 -36.00 0.25 -11.96
N SER A 251 -34.99 1.09 -11.68
CA SER A 251 -34.99 2.10 -10.63
C SER A 251 -34.98 3.53 -11.19
N GLY A 252 -35.45 3.71 -12.42
CA GLY A 252 -35.49 4.97 -13.15
C GLY A 252 -36.43 6.00 -12.53
N ASP A 253 -36.14 7.28 -12.76
CA ASP A 253 -36.98 8.39 -12.32
C ASP A 253 -36.93 9.51 -13.38
N ALA A 254 -38.01 9.60 -14.15
CA ALA A 254 -38.11 10.53 -15.26
C ALA A 254 -38.05 12.01 -14.81
N ASP A 255 -38.51 12.33 -13.60
CA ASP A 255 -38.48 13.69 -13.07
C ASP A 255 -37.09 14.05 -12.56
N MET A 256 -36.40 13.11 -11.92
CA MET A 256 -34.98 13.26 -11.60
C MET A 256 -34.13 13.38 -12.86
N MET A 257 -34.45 12.66 -13.93
CA MET A 257 -33.74 12.79 -15.20
C MET A 257 -33.92 14.17 -15.83
N LYS A 258 -35.12 14.77 -15.76
CA LYS A 258 -35.35 16.17 -16.16
C LYS A 258 -34.48 17.14 -15.35
N PHE A 259 -34.38 16.92 -14.04
CA PHE A 259 -33.52 17.75 -13.17
C PHE A 259 -32.03 17.60 -13.52
N VAL A 260 -31.56 16.38 -13.77
CA VAL A 260 -30.18 16.09 -14.19
C VAL A 260 -29.86 16.73 -15.56
N ASN A 261 -30.83 16.78 -16.47
CA ASN A 261 -30.70 17.50 -17.75
C ASN A 261 -30.60 19.03 -17.55
N LYS A 262 -31.36 19.60 -16.62
CA LYS A 262 -31.24 21.02 -16.28
C LYS A 262 -29.84 21.34 -15.73
N LEU A 263 -29.32 20.50 -14.83
CA LEU A 263 -27.96 20.66 -14.30
C LEU A 263 -26.90 20.58 -15.41
N LYS A 264 -27.08 19.71 -16.40
CA LYS A 264 -26.19 19.61 -17.56
C LYS A 264 -26.12 20.94 -18.33
N GLU A 265 -27.26 21.57 -18.58
CA GLU A 265 -27.35 22.88 -19.24
C GLU A 265 -26.67 23.97 -18.40
N ASP A 266 -26.95 24.03 -17.10
CA ASP A 266 -26.32 24.98 -16.16
C ASP A 266 -24.79 24.81 -16.10
N TRP A 267 -24.32 23.56 -16.14
CA TRP A 267 -22.88 23.22 -16.17
C TRP A 267 -22.23 23.49 -17.53
N GLY A 268 -23.03 23.67 -18.59
CA GLY A 268 -22.57 23.89 -19.95
C GLY A 268 -21.73 22.73 -20.49
N ILE A 269 -22.24 21.50 -20.37
CA ILE A 269 -21.61 20.23 -20.80
C ILE A 269 -22.51 19.34 -21.66
#